data_AF-A0A9W6TTV3-F1
#
_entry.id   AF-A0A9W6TTV3-F1
#
_cell.length_a   1.000
_cell.length_b   1.000
_cell.length_c   1.000
_cell.angle_alpha   90.00
_cell.angle_beta   90.00
_cell.angle_gamma   90.00
#
_symmetry.space_group_name_H-M   'P 1'
#
loop_
_entity.id
_entity.type
_entity.pdbx_description
1 polymer ?
#
loop_
_entity_poly.entity_id
_entity_poly.type
_entity_poly.pdbx_seq_one_letter_code
_entity_poly.pdbx_strand_id
1 'polypeptide(L)'
;MLRKLPPTEQHGVALGFIMKKQRQAAARATASTPSTPRVASLKRHVNSNVGREGEPLLCWLVEVDTAITGRRYVDPLSKVAFAMSCLGGRASNWAYGRQLTDPTCFSTYEVFEDETLVYTCAHVFEEV
;
A
#
# COMPACT_ATOMS: atom_id res chain seq x y z
N MET A 1 -21.05 10.02 -16.84
CA MET A 1 -20.81 8.70 -17.48
C MET A 1 -19.31 8.43 -17.50
N LEU A 2 -18.82 7.49 -16.69
CA LEU A 2 -17.40 7.16 -16.57
C LEU A 2 -17.00 6.28 -17.76
N ARG A 3 -16.37 6.87 -18.79
CA ARG A 3 -15.86 6.12 -19.94
C ARG A 3 -14.69 5.25 -19.46
N LYS A 4 -14.92 3.95 -19.30
CA LYS A 4 -13.83 2.98 -19.10
C LYS A 4 -13.01 2.93 -20.39
N LEU A 5 -11.73 3.29 -20.29
CA LEU A 5 -10.78 3.22 -21.40
C LEU A 5 -10.72 1.77 -21.93
N PRO A 6 -10.64 1.56 -23.26
CA PRO A 6 -10.52 0.23 -23.85
C PRO A 6 -9.26 -0.48 -23.30
N PRO A 7 -9.25 -1.83 -23.21
CA PRO A 7 -8.18 -2.59 -22.57
C PRO A 7 -6.77 -2.24 -23.08
N THR A 8 -6.62 -1.91 -24.36
CA THR A 8 -5.37 -1.50 -25.00
C THR A 8 -4.81 -0.18 -24.46
N GLU A 9 -5.65 0.78 -24.11
CA GLU A 9 -5.21 2.05 -23.52
C GLU A 9 -4.81 1.90 -22.05
N GLN A 10 -5.49 1.02 -21.31
CA GLN A 10 -5.10 0.68 -19.94
C GLN A 10 -3.72 0.03 -19.87
N HIS A 11 -3.38 -0.82 -20.85
CA HIS A 11 -2.04 -1.40 -20.98
C HIS A 11 -0.97 -0.32 -21.21
N GLY A 12 -1.26 0.68 -22.05
CA GLY A 12 -0.35 1.81 -22.28
C GLY A 12 -0.09 2.62 -21.01
N VAL A 13 -1.14 2.91 -20.23
CA VAL A 13 -1.03 3.62 -18.95
C VAL A 13 -0.25 2.80 -17.92
N ALA A 14 -0.53 1.50 -17.80
CA ALA A 14 0.17 0.60 -16.89
C ALA A 14 1.66 0.49 -17.23
N LEU A 15 1.99 0.30 -18.51
CA LEU A 15 3.39 0.24 -18.97
C LEU A 15 4.12 1.56 -18.73
N GLY A 16 3.48 2.70 -19.00
CA GLY A 16 4.05 4.02 -18.72
C GLY A 16 4.36 4.23 -17.24
N PHE A 17 3.47 3.78 -16.35
CA PHE A 17 3.66 3.84 -14.90
C PHE A 17 4.82 2.94 -14.44
N ILE A 18 4.90 1.70 -14.92
CA ILE A 18 5.98 0.75 -14.62
C ILE A 18 7.34 1.32 -15.07
N MET A 19 7.42 1.82 -16.29
CA MET A 19 8.64 2.38 -16.87
C MET A 19 9.14 3.61 -16.08
N LYS A 20 8.22 4.49 -15.67
CA LYS A 20 8.52 5.68 -14.86
C LYS A 20 9.03 5.30 -13.46
N LYS A 21 8.43 4.30 -12.82
CA LYS A 21 8.87 3.78 -11.52
C LYS A 21 10.26 3.14 -11.59
N GLN A 22 10.55 2.36 -12.63
CA GLN A 22 11.89 1.78 -12.80
C GLN A 22 12.97 2.86 -12.98
N ARG A 23 12.69 3.91 -13.76
CA ARG A 23 13.65 5.02 -13.96
C ARG A 23 13.96 5.78 -12.66
N GLN A 24 12.94 6.02 -11.83
CA GLN A 24 13.12 6.65 -10.52
C GLN A 24 13.92 5.76 -9.55
N ALA A 25 13.67 4.45 -9.56
CA ALA A 25 14.41 3.49 -8.74
C ALA A 25 15.89 3.40 -9.17
N ALA A 26 16.16 3.35 -10.49
CA ALA A 26 17.51 3.31 -11.03
C ALA A 26 18.31 4.60 -10.72
N ALA A 27 17.67 5.77 -10.82
CA ALA A 27 18.30 7.05 -10.48
C ALA A 27 18.65 7.18 -8.99
N ARG A 28 17.86 6.54 -8.11
CA ARG A 28 18.13 6.50 -6.66
C ARG A 28 19.23 5.51 -6.31
N ALA A 29 19.33 4.40 -7.05
CA ALA A 29 20.38 3.39 -6.86
C ALA A 29 21.77 3.89 -7.27
N THR A 30 21.88 4.70 -8.33
CA THR A 30 23.16 5.28 -8.78
C THR A 30 23.67 6.42 -7.88
N ALA A 31 22.83 6.94 -6.98
CA ALA A 31 23.20 8.00 -6.05
C ALA A 31 23.70 7.51 -4.68
N SER A 32 23.85 6.19 -4.45
CA SER A 32 24.17 5.66 -3.10
C SER A 32 25.12 4.46 -3.11
N THR A 33 26.43 4.68 -2.93
CA THR A 33 27.35 3.71 -2.28
C THR A 33 28.68 4.43 -1.92
N PRO A 34 29.44 4.06 -0.84
CA PRO A 34 29.37 2.83 -0.02
C PRO A 34 29.52 2.94 1.53
N SER A 35 29.16 1.86 2.26
CA SER A 35 29.82 1.24 3.47
C SER A 35 28.89 0.79 4.64
N THR A 36 28.79 -0.55 4.83
CA THR A 36 28.74 -1.44 6.04
C THR A 36 28.22 -0.93 7.42
N PRO A 37 27.53 -1.70 8.31
CA PRO A 37 27.53 -3.17 8.47
C PRO A 37 26.15 -3.87 8.52
N ARG A 38 26.20 -5.20 8.32
CA ARG A 38 25.07 -6.13 8.43
C ARG A 38 24.50 -6.14 9.86
N VAL A 39 23.45 -5.36 10.10
CA VAL A 39 22.51 -5.69 11.17
C VAL A 39 21.65 -6.82 10.62
N ALA A 40 21.78 -8.01 11.20
CA ALA A 40 20.86 -9.10 10.97
C ALA A 40 19.48 -8.63 11.42
N SER A 41 18.74 -8.01 10.51
CA SER A 41 17.34 -7.71 10.67
C SER A 41 16.68 -9.05 10.93
N LEU A 42 16.23 -9.22 12.17
CA LEU A 42 15.49 -10.39 12.59
C LEU A 42 14.34 -10.49 11.59
N LYS A 43 14.44 -11.45 10.67
CA LYS A 43 13.48 -11.74 9.63
C LYS A 43 12.29 -12.36 10.35
N ARG A 44 11.57 -11.54 11.11
CA ARG A 44 10.25 -11.87 11.60
C ARG A 44 9.44 -11.94 10.32
N HIS A 45 9.33 -13.17 9.83
CA HIS A 45 8.41 -13.55 8.80
C HIS A 45 7.06 -13.06 9.30
N VAL A 46 6.65 -11.89 8.81
CA VAL A 46 5.26 -11.49 8.88
C VAL A 46 4.58 -12.58 8.07
N ASN A 47 3.99 -13.52 8.80
CA ASN A 47 2.95 -14.35 8.27
C ASN A 47 2.09 -13.43 7.40
N SER A 48 2.02 -13.71 6.11
CA SER A 48 0.97 -13.18 5.26
C SER A 48 -0.35 -13.78 5.77
N ASN A 49 -0.84 -13.33 6.92
CA ASN A 49 -2.21 -13.53 7.36
C ASN A 49 -2.98 -12.45 6.59
N VAL A 50 -3.39 -12.76 5.37
CA VAL A 50 -4.73 -13.27 5.10
C VAL A 50 -5.73 -12.15 5.40
N GLY A 51 -5.99 -11.34 4.38
CA GLY A 51 -7.33 -10.82 4.16
C GLY A 51 -8.25 -12.00 3.81
N ARG A 52 -8.52 -12.88 4.79
CA ARG A 52 -9.68 -13.75 4.75
C ARG A 52 -10.86 -12.82 4.75
N GLU A 53 -11.81 -13.09 3.89
CA GLU A 53 -13.17 -12.63 4.09
C GLU A 53 -13.59 -13.09 5.51
N GLY A 54 -13.68 -12.15 6.45
CA GLY A 54 -14.09 -12.40 7.84
C GLY A 54 -13.08 -12.10 8.97
N GLU A 55 -11.82 -11.77 8.71
CA GLU A 55 -10.95 -11.25 9.78
C GLU A 55 -11.29 -9.78 10.09
N PRO A 56 -11.47 -9.39 11.36
CA PRO A 56 -11.81 -8.02 11.70
C PRO A 56 -10.65 -7.11 11.30
N LEU A 57 -10.93 -6.15 10.43
CA LEU A 57 -9.98 -5.15 9.93
C LEU A 57 -9.18 -4.45 11.03
N LEU A 58 -9.77 -4.35 12.23
CA LEU A 58 -9.13 -3.82 13.44
C LEU A 58 -7.93 -4.66 13.87
N CYS A 59 -8.00 -6.00 13.81
CA CYS A 59 -6.85 -6.86 14.11
C CYS A 59 -5.72 -6.65 13.09
N TRP A 60 -6.07 -6.47 11.82
CA TRP A 60 -5.09 -6.15 10.79
C TRP A 60 -4.42 -4.78 11.01
N LEU A 61 -5.19 -3.74 11.32
CA LEU A 61 -4.64 -2.40 11.64
C LEU A 61 -3.65 -2.47 12.81
N VAL A 62 -4.01 -3.17 13.89
CA VAL A 62 -3.13 -3.36 15.06
C VAL A 62 -1.83 -4.10 14.68
N GLU A 63 -1.90 -5.11 13.80
CA GLU A 63 -0.72 -5.80 13.30
C GLU A 63 0.18 -4.87 12.44
N VAL A 64 -0.44 -4.04 11.58
CA VAL A 64 0.27 -3.07 10.75
C VAL A 64 0.95 -2.00 11.61
N ASP A 65 0.27 -1.45 12.61
CA ASP A 65 0.83 -0.49 13.57
C ASP A 65 2.01 -1.06 14.34
N THR A 66 1.87 -2.29 14.80
CA THR A 66 2.94 -3.01 15.49
C THR A 66 4.15 -3.21 14.58
N ALA A 67 3.91 -3.53 13.31
CA ALA A 67 4.98 -3.70 12.32
C ALA A 67 5.63 -2.36 11.92
N ILE A 68 4.87 -1.28 11.77
CA ILE A 68 5.39 0.08 11.52
C ILE A 68 6.29 0.51 12.67
N THR A 69 5.81 0.33 13.90
CA THR A 69 6.55 0.65 15.13
C THR A 69 7.83 -0.19 15.24
N GLY A 70 7.72 -1.51 15.02
CA GLY A 70 8.87 -2.42 15.08
C GLY A 70 9.92 -2.16 14.00
N ARG A 71 9.51 -1.69 12.81
CA ARG A 71 10.40 -1.32 11.70
C ARG A 71 10.90 0.11 11.77
N ARG A 72 10.36 0.91 12.70
CA ARG A 72 10.70 2.33 12.93
C ARG A 72 10.55 3.17 11.67
N TYR A 73 9.46 2.97 10.92
CA TYR A 73 9.16 3.85 9.79
C TYR A 73 8.78 5.24 10.31
N VAL A 74 9.58 6.24 9.95
CA VAL A 74 9.36 7.66 10.32
C VAL A 74 8.63 8.40 9.20
N ASP A 75 9.00 8.10 7.95
CA ASP A 75 8.43 8.74 6.77
C ASP A 75 6.95 8.33 6.55
N PRO A 76 6.01 9.30 6.47
CA PRO A 76 4.59 9.02 6.31
C PRO A 76 4.27 8.18 5.07
N LEU A 77 4.93 8.45 3.94
CA LEU A 77 4.67 7.72 2.70
C LEU A 77 5.18 6.27 2.76
N SER A 78 6.27 6.03 3.50
CA SER A 78 6.80 4.70 3.76
C SER A 78 5.85 3.88 4.64
N LYS A 79 5.21 4.51 5.63
CA LYS A 79 4.15 3.88 6.44
C LYS A 79 2.96 3.46 5.58
N VAL A 80 2.44 4.38 4.76
CA VAL A 80 1.32 4.14 3.84
C VAL A 80 1.65 3.05 2.82
N ALA A 81 2.83 3.11 2.18
CA ALA A 81 3.25 2.09 1.21
C ALA A 81 3.37 0.70 1.85
N PHE A 82 3.88 0.61 3.08
CA PHE A 82 3.94 -0.63 3.83
C PHE A 82 2.53 -1.14 4.16
N ALA A 83 1.66 -0.29 4.70
CA ALA A 83 0.29 -0.66 5.04
C ALA A 83 -0.51 -1.15 3.81
N MET A 84 -0.43 -0.45 2.68
CA MET A 84 -1.04 -0.90 1.42
C MET A 84 -0.48 -2.24 0.93
N SER A 85 0.80 -2.53 1.17
CA SER A 85 1.40 -3.83 0.82
C SER A 85 0.86 -4.99 1.64
N CYS A 86 0.29 -4.69 2.82
CA CYS A 86 -0.33 -5.66 3.72
C CYS A 86 -1.82 -5.87 3.43
N LEU A 87 -2.44 -5.07 2.55
CA LEU A 87 -3.85 -5.21 2.16
C LEU A 87 -4.05 -6.39 1.20
N GLY A 88 -5.08 -7.18 1.45
CA GLY A 88 -5.56 -8.24 0.55
C GLY A 88 -6.90 -7.90 -0.10
N GLY A 89 -7.26 -8.68 -1.14
CA GLY A 89 -8.60 -8.72 -1.71
C GLY A 89 -9.17 -7.36 -2.17
N ARG A 90 -10.45 -7.12 -1.86
CA ARG A 90 -11.19 -5.91 -2.28
C ARG A 90 -10.57 -4.62 -1.72
N ALA A 91 -10.08 -4.64 -0.48
CA ALA A 91 -9.44 -3.48 0.14
C ALA A 91 -8.14 -3.07 -0.58
N SER A 92 -7.35 -4.06 -1.03
CA SER A 92 -6.15 -3.81 -1.83
C SER A 92 -6.50 -3.12 -3.17
N ASN A 93 -7.45 -3.69 -3.92
CA ASN A 93 -7.90 -3.11 -5.19
C ASN A 93 -8.45 -1.69 -5.03
N TRP A 94 -9.21 -1.42 -3.97
CA TRP A 94 -9.72 -0.09 -3.66
C TRP A 94 -8.59 0.90 -3.38
N ALA A 95 -7.66 0.56 -2.49
CA ALA A 95 -6.56 1.45 -2.09
C ALA A 95 -5.67 1.82 -3.28
N TYR A 96 -5.26 0.83 -4.08
CA TYR A 96 -4.46 1.09 -5.29
C TYR A 96 -5.25 1.83 -6.37
N GLY A 97 -6.55 1.56 -6.54
CA GLY A 97 -7.41 2.29 -7.46
C GLY A 97 -7.55 3.77 -7.11
N ARG A 98 -7.69 4.08 -5.81
CA ARG A 98 -7.72 5.44 -5.30
C ARG A 98 -6.38 6.15 -5.55
N GLN A 99 -5.27 5.50 -5.20
CA GLN A 99 -3.93 6.07 -5.42
C GLN A 99 -3.58 6.29 -6.90
N LEU A 100 -4.10 5.46 -7.80
CA LEU A 100 -3.96 5.65 -9.25
C LEU A 100 -4.67 6.92 -9.73
N THR A 101 -5.79 7.28 -9.11
CA THR A 101 -6.60 8.45 -9.48
C THR A 101 -6.05 9.73 -8.85
N ASP A 102 -5.63 9.64 -7.59
CA ASP A 102 -4.98 10.72 -6.86
C ASP A 102 -3.75 10.17 -6.12
N PRO A 103 -2.53 10.41 -6.64
CA PRO A 103 -1.30 9.96 -6.00
C PRO A 103 -1.06 10.53 -4.59
N THR A 104 -1.79 11.58 -4.22
CA THR A 104 -1.69 12.28 -2.94
C THR A 104 -2.83 11.95 -1.97
N CYS A 105 -3.73 11.03 -2.34
CA CYS A 105 -4.92 10.68 -1.54
C CYS A 105 -4.57 10.20 -0.12
N PHE A 106 -3.39 9.59 0.04
CA PHE A 106 -2.86 9.13 1.32
C PHE A 106 -1.60 9.92 1.67
N SER A 107 -1.80 11.17 2.11
CA SER A 107 -0.71 12.07 2.50
C SER A 107 -0.07 11.67 3.83
N THR A 108 -0.84 11.03 4.72
CA THR A 108 -0.38 10.52 6.01
C THR A 108 -0.96 9.13 6.28
N TYR A 109 -0.36 8.45 7.26
CA TYR A 109 -0.85 7.14 7.69
C TYR A 109 -2.22 7.24 8.37
N GLU A 110 -2.46 8.27 9.18
CA GLU A 110 -3.76 8.52 9.82
C GLU A 110 -4.89 8.70 8.79
N VAL A 111 -4.65 9.48 7.73
CA VAL A 111 -5.62 9.64 6.63
C VAL A 111 -5.90 8.30 5.95
N PHE A 112 -4.87 7.48 5.75
CA PHE A 112 -5.03 6.16 5.18
C PHE A 112 -5.88 5.24 6.09
N GLU A 113 -5.67 5.26 7.40
CA GLU A 113 -6.47 4.48 8.35
C GLU A 113 -7.94 4.91 8.35
N ASP A 114 -8.21 6.21 8.48
CA ASP A 114 -9.57 6.77 8.48
C ASP A 114 -10.32 6.37 7.20
N GLU A 115 -9.69 6.54 6.05
CA GLU A 115 -10.34 6.21 4.77
C GLU A 115 -10.56 4.71 4.59
N THR A 116 -9.65 3.88 5.11
CA THR A 116 -9.76 2.41 5.06
C THR A 116 -10.87 1.92 5.99
N LEU A 117 -11.06 2.56 7.14
CA LEU A 117 -12.19 2.33 8.06
C LEU A 117 -13.53 2.76 7.44
N VAL A 118 -13.56 3.89 6.73
CA VAL A 118 -14.78 4.36 6.02
C VAL A 118 -15.16 3.41 4.88
N TYR A 119 -14.20 2.96 4.06
CA TYR A 119 -14.44 2.01 2.97
C TYR A 119 -15.06 0.70 3.49
N THR A 120 -14.55 0.22 4.62
CA THR A 120 -15.01 -1.05 5.20
C THR A 120 -16.35 -0.91 5.89
N CYS A 121 -16.64 0.21 6.56
CA CYS A 121 -17.99 0.50 7.03
C CYS A 121 -18.98 0.51 5.85
N ALA A 122 -18.67 1.22 4.77
CA ALA A 122 -19.55 1.29 3.60
C ALA A 122 -19.83 -0.10 2.98
N HIS A 123 -18.82 -0.97 2.89
CA HIS A 123 -18.98 -2.31 2.34
C HIS A 123 -19.55 -3.35 3.33
N VAL A 124 -19.48 -3.11 4.65
CA VAL A 124 -20.14 -3.95 5.67
C VAL A 124 -21.64 -3.64 5.76
N PHE A 125 -22.05 -2.40 5.50
CA PHE A 125 -23.47 -1.99 5.46
C PHE A 125 -24.19 -2.31 4.13
N GLU A 126 -23.47 -2.64 3.05
CA GLU A 126 -24.07 -3.03 1.76
C GLU A 126 -24.42 -4.53 1.67
N GLU A 127 -24.01 -5.34 2.66
CA GLU A 127 -24.32 -6.78 2.75
C GLU A 127 -25.37 -7.15 3.82
N VAL A 128 -26.13 -6.17 4.34
CA VAL A 128 -27.28 -6.36 5.26
C VAL A 128 -28.54 -5.77 4.64
#